data_AF-A0A5S3X5S1-F1
#
_entry.id   AF-A0A5S3X5S1-F1
#
_cell.length_a   1.000
_cell.length_b   1.000
_cell.length_c   1.000
_cell.angle_alpha   90.00
_cell.angle_beta   90.00
_cell.angle_gamma   90.00
#
_symmetry.space_group_name_H-M   'P 1'
#
loop_
_entity.id
_entity.type
_entity.pdbx_description
1 polymer ?
#
loop_
_entity_poly.entity_id
_entity_poly.type
_entity_poly.pdbx_seq_one_letter_code
_entity_poly.pdbx_strand_id
1 'polypeptide(L)'
;MEIELRQASNADKPFLLQLRLQTMVEHLEQAGIFLCEEAHLCRLEEDYACSHLLLIDKVVVGTLKFRLVNEQVDIMQLQIAPEFQKQGLGRSTLEYLFKQYPNNPFILTVLKHNPARRLYLSLGFETYDEDEYEYLMRRPAHKTFMA
;
A
#
# COMPACT_ATOMS: atom_id res chain seq x y z
N MET A 1 17.93 8.52 3.91
CA MET A 1 16.64 8.36 3.22
C MET A 1 15.58 9.06 4.03
N GLU A 2 15.13 10.19 3.52
CA GLU A 2 14.04 10.99 4.06
C GLU A 2 12.75 10.55 3.37
N ILE A 3 11.75 10.14 4.17
CA ILE A 3 10.43 9.73 3.67
C ILE A 3 9.42 10.82 4.04
N GLU A 4 8.67 11.29 3.05
CA GLU A 4 7.59 12.24 3.21
C GLU A 4 6.32 11.70 2.54
N LEU A 5 5.19 11.90 3.19
CA LEU A 5 3.86 11.61 2.66
C LEU A 5 3.15 12.93 2.41
N ARG A 6 3.03 13.30 1.13
CA ARG A 6 2.27 14.48 0.73
C ARG A 6 0.85 14.08 0.39
N GLN A 7 -0.14 14.66 1.06
CA GLN A 7 -1.55 14.49 0.72
C GLN A 7 -1.78 14.71 -0.79
N ALA A 8 -2.43 13.76 -1.45
CA ALA A 8 -2.73 13.88 -2.88
C ALA A 8 -3.83 14.92 -3.11
N SER A 9 -3.62 15.75 -4.14
CA SER A 9 -4.57 16.74 -4.64
C SER A 9 -5.25 16.24 -5.91
N ASN A 10 -6.26 16.95 -6.41
CA ASN A 10 -6.91 16.61 -7.69
C ASN A 10 -5.94 16.67 -8.88
N ALA A 11 -4.89 17.50 -8.81
CA ALA A 11 -3.88 17.60 -9.85
C ALA A 11 -3.00 16.34 -9.94
N ASP A 12 -2.94 15.55 -8.87
CA ASP A 12 -2.13 14.33 -8.81
C ASP A 12 -2.86 13.09 -9.40
N LYS A 13 -4.17 13.20 -9.70
CA LYS A 13 -4.98 12.08 -10.21
C LYS A 13 -4.43 11.43 -11.49
N PRO A 14 -4.00 12.17 -12.52
CA PRO A 14 -3.46 11.55 -13.74
C PRO A 14 -2.21 10.71 -13.45
N PHE A 15 -1.31 11.21 -12.60
CA PHE A 15 -0.11 10.49 -12.18
C PHE A 15 -0.48 9.20 -11.41
N LEU A 16 -1.40 9.29 -10.45
CA LEU A 16 -1.81 8.15 -9.64
C LEU A 16 -2.53 7.07 -10.47
N LEU A 17 -3.37 7.47 -11.43
CA LEU A 17 -3.99 6.52 -12.36
C LEU A 17 -2.95 5.79 -13.20
N GLN A 18 -2.00 6.53 -13.77
CA GLN A 18 -0.91 5.96 -14.55
C GLN A 18 -0.06 4.99 -13.72
N LEU A 19 0.32 5.39 -12.51
CA LEU A 19 1.06 4.54 -11.57
C LEU A 19 0.29 3.25 -11.26
N ARG A 20 -1.02 3.34 -11.02
CA ARG A 20 -1.88 2.17 -10.79
C ARG A 20 -1.87 1.23 -11.98
N LEU A 21 -2.01 1.76 -13.20
CA LEU A 21 -2.00 0.94 -14.43
C LEU A 21 -0.65 0.22 -14.58
N GLN A 22 0.45 0.91 -14.34
CA GLN A 22 1.81 0.36 -14.42
C GLN A 22 2.14 -0.69 -13.35
N THR A 23 1.44 -0.68 -12.21
CA THR A 23 1.78 -1.52 -11.05
C THR A 23 0.77 -2.62 -10.74
N MET A 24 -0.47 -2.52 -11.24
CA MET A 24 -1.54 -3.46 -10.90
C MET A 24 -2.02 -4.32 -12.07
N VAL A 25 -2.00 -3.81 -13.31
CA VAL A 25 -2.62 -4.51 -14.45
C VAL A 25 -2.04 -5.92 -14.59
N GLU A 26 -0.72 -6.04 -14.68
CA GLU A 26 -0.07 -7.36 -14.84
C GLU A 26 -0.45 -8.33 -13.70
N HIS A 27 -0.48 -7.85 -12.45
CA HIS A 27 -0.82 -8.70 -11.30
C HIS A 27 -2.28 -9.11 -11.26
N LEU A 28 -3.20 -8.23 -11.70
CA LEU A 28 -4.62 -8.54 -11.80
C LEU A 28 -4.89 -9.56 -12.91
N GLU A 29 -4.29 -9.35 -14.08
CA GLU A 29 -4.42 -10.26 -15.22
C GLU A 29 -3.86 -11.66 -14.91
N GLN A 30 -2.73 -11.74 -14.18
CA GLN A 30 -2.19 -13.00 -13.67
C GLN A 30 -3.14 -13.71 -12.70
N ALA A 31 -3.98 -12.97 -11.99
CA ALA A 31 -5.04 -13.51 -11.13
C ALA A 31 -6.34 -13.81 -11.90
N GLY A 32 -6.36 -13.62 -13.23
CA GLY A 32 -7.55 -13.79 -14.07
C GLY A 32 -8.55 -12.64 -14.00
N ILE A 33 -8.16 -11.50 -13.40
CA ILE A 33 -8.99 -10.32 -13.23
C ILE A 33 -8.62 -9.29 -14.29
N PHE A 34 -9.51 -9.07 -15.25
CA PHE A 34 -9.33 -8.08 -16.32
C PHE A 34 -10.22 -6.87 -16.05
N LEU A 35 -9.61 -5.74 -15.67
CA LEU A 35 -10.33 -4.50 -15.39
C LEU A 35 -10.25 -3.54 -16.58
N CYS A 36 -11.35 -2.85 -16.86
CA CYS A 36 -11.34 -1.72 -17.78
C CYS A 36 -10.72 -0.47 -17.13
N GLU A 37 -10.39 0.53 -17.93
CA GLU A 37 -9.82 1.80 -17.45
C GLU A 37 -10.75 2.49 -16.44
N GLU A 38 -12.07 2.47 -16.67
CA GLU A 38 -13.07 3.03 -15.77
C GLU A 38 -13.07 2.32 -14.41
N ALA A 39 -12.83 1.01 -14.37
CA ALA A 39 -12.71 0.26 -13.13
C ALA A 39 -11.43 0.64 -12.36
N HIS A 40 -10.31 0.89 -13.06
CA HIS A 40 -9.11 1.43 -12.44
C HIS A 40 -9.33 2.85 -11.89
N LEU A 41 -10.06 3.70 -12.62
CA LEU A 41 -10.43 5.04 -12.17
C LEU A 41 -11.34 4.99 -10.94
N CYS A 42 -12.36 4.12 -10.94
CA CYS A 42 -13.22 3.93 -9.77
C CYS A 42 -12.42 3.58 -8.51
N ARG A 43 -11.43 2.67 -8.64
CA ARG A 43 -10.53 2.29 -7.54
C ARG A 43 -9.56 3.39 -7.12
N LEU A 44 -9.23 4.31 -8.02
CA LEU A 44 -8.48 5.51 -7.65
C LEU A 44 -9.34 6.44 -6.79
N GLU A 45 -10.57 6.72 -7.24
CA GLU A 45 -11.51 7.66 -6.62
C GLU A 45 -12.06 7.19 -5.26
N GLU A 46 -12.26 5.87 -5.08
CA GLU A 46 -12.70 5.26 -3.82
C GLU A 46 -11.79 5.69 -2.66
N ASP A 47 -12.28 6.42 -1.65
CA ASP A 47 -11.46 6.96 -0.55
C ASP A 47 -10.22 7.78 -1.00
N TYR A 48 -10.33 8.55 -2.09
CA TYR A 48 -9.19 9.33 -2.63
C TYR A 48 -8.52 10.23 -1.58
N ALA A 49 -9.28 10.77 -0.63
CA ALA A 49 -8.79 11.60 0.47
C ALA A 49 -7.76 10.89 1.37
N CYS A 50 -7.65 9.56 1.32
CA CYS A 50 -6.64 8.79 2.04
C CYS A 50 -5.34 8.59 1.26
N SER A 51 -5.26 9.09 0.03
CA SER A 51 -4.11 8.90 -0.86
C SER A 51 -3.02 9.93 -0.60
N HIS A 52 -1.79 9.46 -0.46
CA HIS A 52 -0.61 10.29 -0.32
C HIS A 52 0.38 9.95 -1.43
N LEU A 53 0.99 10.95 -2.05
CA LEU A 53 2.21 10.73 -2.79
C LEU A 53 3.32 10.37 -1.81
N LEU A 54 4.07 9.33 -2.17
CA LEU A 54 5.25 8.89 -1.45
C LEU A 54 6.47 9.58 -2.04
N LEU A 55 7.10 10.45 -1.26
CA LEU A 55 8.34 11.11 -1.62
C LEU A 55 9.49 10.49 -0.84
N ILE A 56 10.57 10.15 -1.55
CA ILE A 56 11.81 9.68 -0.97
C ILE A 56 12.94 10.57 -1.45
N ASP A 57 13.65 11.20 -0.51
CA ASP A 57 14.70 12.19 -0.79
C ASP A 57 14.22 13.26 -1.81
N LYS A 58 12.97 13.74 -1.61
CA LYS A 58 12.24 14.73 -2.42
C LYS A 58 11.80 14.28 -3.82
N VAL A 59 12.02 13.02 -4.18
CA VAL A 59 11.54 12.43 -5.44
C VAL A 59 10.23 11.70 -5.19
N VAL A 60 9.19 11.96 -6.00
CA VAL A 60 7.96 11.16 -5.96
C VAL A 60 8.27 9.77 -6.52
N VAL A 61 8.20 8.75 -5.67
CA VAL A 61 8.52 7.36 -6.06
C VAL A 61 7.28 6.47 -6.13
N GLY A 62 6.12 6.95 -5.70
CA GLY A 62 4.91 6.14 -5.67
C GLY A 62 3.75 6.76 -4.90
N THR A 63 2.86 5.90 -4.42
CA THR A 63 1.71 6.26 -3.58
C THR A 63 1.60 5.33 -2.37
N LEU A 64 1.12 5.90 -1.27
CA LEU A 64 0.65 5.18 -0.10
C LEU A 64 -0.76 5.68 0.22
N LYS A 65 -1.74 4.78 0.16
CA LYS A 65 -3.12 5.05 0.53
C LYS A 65 -3.46 4.29 1.78
N PHE A 66 -3.79 5.00 2.84
CA PHE A 66 -4.10 4.38 4.13
C PHE A 66 -5.05 5.25 4.94
N ARG A 67 -5.73 4.63 5.89
CA ARG A 67 -6.61 5.32 6.85
C ARG A 67 -6.47 4.71 8.24
N LEU A 68 -6.74 5.52 9.25
CA LEU A 68 -6.85 5.07 10.63
C LEU A 68 -8.33 4.94 10.99
N VAL A 69 -8.79 3.72 11.28
CA VAL A 69 -10.19 3.43 11.65
C VAL A 69 -10.18 2.50 12.85
N ASN A 70 -10.93 2.84 13.91
CA ASN A 70 -11.04 2.02 15.13
C ASN A 70 -9.68 1.60 15.70
N GLU A 71 -8.73 2.54 15.80
CA GLU A 71 -7.35 2.30 16.26
C GLU A 71 -6.54 1.32 15.39
N GLN A 72 -6.99 0.98 14.18
CA GLN A 72 -6.29 0.14 13.22
C GLN A 72 -5.92 0.93 11.97
N VAL A 73 -4.70 0.71 11.47
CA VAL A 73 -4.26 1.29 10.20
C VAL A 73 -4.60 0.33 9.06
N ASP A 74 -5.47 0.77 8.17
CA ASP A 74 -5.87 0.06 6.96
C ASP A 74 -5.03 0.58 5.78
N ILE A 75 -4.07 -0.22 5.31
CA ILE A 75 -3.22 0.09 4.16
C ILE A 75 -3.92 -0.42 2.91
N MET A 76 -4.56 0.49 2.20
CA MET A 76 -5.36 0.18 1.02
C MET A 76 -4.49 0.01 -0.22
N GLN A 77 -3.45 0.83 -0.38
CA GLN A 77 -2.54 0.77 -1.53
C GLN A 77 -1.11 1.15 -1.13
N LEU A 78 -0.15 0.35 -1.57
CA LEU A 78 1.27 0.70 -1.60
C LEU A 78 1.79 0.38 -2.99
N GLN A 79 2.07 1.40 -3.79
CA GLN A 79 2.55 1.24 -5.16
C GLN A 79 3.82 2.06 -5.34
N ILE A 80 4.90 1.39 -5.74
CA ILE A 80 6.18 2.01 -6.07
C ILE A 80 6.33 1.96 -7.58
N ALA A 81 6.68 3.07 -8.22
CA ALA A 81 6.84 3.11 -9.67
C ALA A 81 7.91 2.09 -10.12
N PRO A 82 7.73 1.39 -11.26
CA PRO A 82 8.60 0.28 -11.67
C PRO A 82 10.11 0.57 -11.59
N GLU A 83 10.53 1.77 -11.97
CA GLU A 83 11.91 2.24 -11.95
C GLU A 83 12.52 2.35 -10.53
N PHE A 84 11.70 2.42 -9.49
CA PHE A 84 12.10 2.52 -8.09
C PHE A 84 11.92 1.21 -7.30
N GLN A 85 11.42 0.15 -7.94
CA GLN A 85 11.20 -1.14 -7.28
C GLN A 85 12.50 -1.91 -7.01
N LYS A 86 12.42 -2.92 -6.14
CA LYS A 86 13.54 -3.81 -5.74
C LYS A 86 14.72 -3.09 -5.04
N GLN A 87 14.52 -1.84 -4.61
CA GLN A 87 15.49 -1.03 -3.86
C GLN A 87 15.19 -0.94 -2.36
N GLY A 88 14.22 -1.71 -1.86
CA GLY A 88 13.81 -1.68 -0.45
C GLY A 88 12.84 -0.56 -0.06
N LEU A 89 12.40 0.28 -1.00
CA LEU A 89 11.54 1.44 -0.70
C LEU A 89 10.19 1.05 -0.09
N GLY A 90 9.56 -0.03 -0.58
CA GLY A 90 8.31 -0.53 0.02
C GLY A 90 8.48 -0.96 1.48
N ARG A 91 9.61 -1.59 1.82
CA ARG A 91 9.96 -1.94 3.20
C ARG A 91 10.09 -0.70 4.05
N SER A 92 10.91 0.25 3.61
CA SER A 92 11.17 1.45 4.40
C SER A 92 9.95 2.35 4.54
N THR A 93 9.04 2.35 3.56
CA THR A 93 7.75 3.04 3.64
C THR A 93 6.87 2.43 4.74
N LEU A 94 6.77 1.10 4.81
CA LEU A 94 6.01 0.44 5.86
C LEU A 94 6.65 0.61 7.23
N GLU A 95 7.97 0.48 7.34
CA GLU A 95 8.69 0.74 8.60
C GLU A 95 8.55 2.19 9.06
N TYR A 96 8.50 3.16 8.14
CA TYR A 96 8.17 4.54 8.44
C TYR A 96 6.75 4.65 9.02
N LEU A 97 5.76 4.01 8.38
CA LEU A 97 4.37 4.03 8.84
C LEU A 97 4.21 3.37 10.23
N PHE A 98 4.93 2.28 10.48
CA PHE A 98 4.95 1.62 11.80
C PHE A 98 5.46 2.54 12.91
N LYS A 99 6.44 3.40 12.62
CA LYS A 99 6.94 4.39 13.58
C LYS A 99 5.95 5.51 13.86
N GLN A 100 5.11 5.87 12.87
CA GLN A 100 4.05 6.87 13.06
C GLN A 100 2.88 6.33 13.90
N TYR A 101 2.61 5.02 13.80
CA TYR A 101 1.51 4.36 14.52
C TYR A 101 2.00 3.13 15.32
N PRO A 102 2.87 3.32 16.33
CA PRO A 102 3.56 2.22 17.01
C PRO A 102 2.63 1.30 17.81
N ASN A 103 1.49 1.83 18.26
CA ASN A 103 0.53 1.14 19.10
C ASN A 103 -0.67 0.58 18.32
N ASN A 104 -0.69 0.74 17.00
CA ASN A 104 -1.81 0.35 16.16
C ASN A 104 -1.50 -0.97 15.44
N PRO A 105 -2.47 -1.89 15.32
CA PRO A 105 -2.40 -2.95 14.34
C PRO A 105 -2.50 -2.38 12.92
N PHE A 106 -1.94 -3.11 11.97
CA PHE A 106 -2.01 -2.80 10.54
C PHE A 106 -2.73 -3.92 9.81
N ILE A 107 -3.56 -3.58 8.82
CA ILE A 107 -4.13 -4.55 7.89
C ILE A 107 -3.87 -4.12 6.45
N LEU A 108 -3.90 -5.10 5.56
CA LEU A 108 -3.90 -4.92 4.10
C LEU A 108 -4.48 -6.16 3.43
N THR A 109 -4.83 -6.03 2.15
CA THR A 109 -5.03 -7.18 1.26
C THR A 109 -3.91 -7.30 0.24
N VAL A 110 -3.66 -8.52 -0.22
CA VAL A 110 -2.67 -8.78 -1.27
C VAL A 110 -3.11 -9.93 -2.16
N LEU A 111 -3.07 -9.75 -3.48
CA LEU A 111 -3.33 -10.81 -4.45
C LEU A 111 -2.41 -12.02 -4.19
N LYS A 112 -2.95 -13.24 -4.29
CA LYS A 112 -2.24 -14.49 -3.92
C LYS A 112 -0.90 -14.69 -4.63
N HIS A 113 -0.81 -14.24 -5.89
CA HIS A 113 0.40 -14.34 -6.71
C HIS A 113 1.28 -13.09 -6.71
N ASN A 114 0.89 -12.04 -5.98
CA ASN A 114 1.66 -10.80 -5.95
C ASN A 114 2.96 -10.99 -5.13
N PRO A 115 4.14 -10.67 -5.70
CA PRO A 115 5.43 -10.85 -5.04
C PRO A 115 5.58 -10.02 -3.74
N ALA A 116 4.80 -8.95 -3.59
CA ALA A 116 4.79 -8.11 -2.38
C ALA A 116 4.38 -8.89 -1.12
N ARG A 117 3.68 -10.02 -1.25
CA ARG A 117 3.35 -10.87 -0.10
C ARG A 117 4.59 -11.27 0.70
N ARG A 118 5.71 -11.55 0.04
CA ARG A 118 6.98 -11.87 0.73
C ARG A 118 7.49 -10.72 1.58
N LEU A 119 7.33 -9.48 1.10
CA LEU A 119 7.67 -8.28 1.85
C LEU A 119 6.82 -8.19 3.12
N TYR A 120 5.49 -8.31 2.99
CA TYR A 120 4.58 -8.21 4.13
C TYR A 120 4.86 -9.27 5.19
N LEU A 121 5.04 -10.54 4.78
CA LEU A 121 5.44 -11.62 5.71
C LEU A 121 6.75 -11.29 6.43
N SER A 122 7.75 -10.76 5.72
CA SER A 122 9.05 -10.38 6.31
C SER A 122 8.98 -9.21 7.30
N LEU A 123 7.86 -8.48 7.31
CA LEU A 123 7.58 -7.36 8.21
C LEU A 123 6.64 -7.73 9.36
N GLY A 124 6.34 -9.02 9.53
CA GLY A 124 5.51 -9.54 10.61
C GLY A 124 4.01 -9.46 10.34
N PHE A 125 3.59 -9.26 9.08
CA PHE A 125 2.20 -9.53 8.71
C PHE A 125 1.96 -11.04 8.64
N GLU A 126 0.78 -11.44 9.07
CA GLU A 126 0.28 -12.81 9.01
C GLU A 126 -1.07 -12.81 8.28
N THR A 127 -1.31 -13.84 7.46
CA THR A 127 -2.64 -14.07 6.89
C THR A 127 -3.60 -14.46 8.01
N TYR A 128 -4.76 -13.78 8.09
CA TYR A 128 -5.83 -14.15 9.02
C TYR A 128 -7.13 -14.58 8.33
N ASP A 129 -7.26 -14.27 7.04
CA ASP A 129 -8.37 -14.67 6.20
C ASP A 129 -7.93 -14.65 4.73
N GLU A 130 -8.72 -15.26 3.84
CA GLU A 130 -8.49 -15.23 2.40
C GLU A 130 -9.80 -15.41 1.64
N ASP A 131 -9.88 -14.83 0.43
CA ASP A 131 -10.93 -15.16 -0.53
C ASP A 131 -10.34 -15.92 -1.73
N GLU A 132 -11.04 -15.95 -2.86
CA GLU A 132 -10.54 -16.60 -4.08
C GLU A 132 -9.23 -15.98 -4.59
N TYR A 133 -9.08 -14.65 -4.51
CA TYR A 133 -8.05 -13.86 -5.18
C TYR A 133 -6.99 -13.27 -4.24
N GLU A 134 -7.36 -12.95 -3.00
CA GLU A 134 -6.55 -12.16 -2.07
C GLU A 134 -6.37 -12.85 -0.71
N TYR A 135 -5.21 -12.58 -0.10
CA TYR A 135 -4.99 -12.79 1.32
C TYR A 135 -5.32 -11.50 2.09
N LEU A 136 -6.07 -11.63 3.18
CA LEU A 136 -6.22 -10.58 4.18
C LEU A 136 -5.12 -10.78 5.21
N MET A 137 -4.28 -9.76 5.36
CA MET A 137 -3.09 -9.81 6.21
C MET A 137 -3.20 -8.80 7.34
N ARG A 138 -2.74 -9.20 8.52
CA ARG A 138 -2.68 -8.34 9.71
C ARG A 138 -1.29 -8.36 10.32
N ARG A 139 -0.87 -7.23 10.85
CA ARG A 139 0.27 -7.11 11.74
C ARG A 139 -0.23 -6.58 13.09
N PRO A 140 -0.05 -7.32 14.20
CA PRO A 140 -0.51 -6.84 15.51
C PRO A 140 0.24 -5.59 15.95
N ALA A 141 -0.37 -4.79 16.82
CA ALA A 141 0.31 -3.69 17.49
C ALA A 141 1.51 -4.22 18.29
N HIS A 142 2.60 -3.46 18.34
CA HIS A 142 3.67 -3.79 19.26
C HIS A 142 3.23 -3.35 20.66
N LYS A 143 2.76 -4.29 21.48
CA LYS A 143 2.50 -4.02 22.90
C LYS A 143 3.84 -3.77 23.59
N THR A 144 4.23 -2.49 23.67
CA THR A 144 5.29 -2.09 24.59
C THR A 144 4.69 -2.19 25.98
N PHE A 145 5.02 -3.25 26.73
CA PHE A 145 4.76 -3.26 28.16
C PHE A 145 5.64 -2.16 28.77
N MET A 146 5.04 -1.06 29.22
CA MET A 146 5.75 -0.15 30.12
C MET A 146 5.90 -0.88 31.45
N ALA A 147 7.15 -1.22 31.77
CA ALA A 147 7.56 -1.72 33.08
C ALA A 147 7.52 -0.58 34.11
#